data_AF-Q8KQY8-F1
#
_entry.id   AF-Q8KQY8-F1
#
_cell.length_a   1.000
_cell.length_b   1.000
_cell.length_c   1.000
_cell.angle_alpha   90.00
_cell.angle_beta   90.00
_cell.angle_gamma   90.00
#
_symmetry.space_group_name_H-M   'P 1'
#
loop_
_entity.id
_entity.type
_entity.pdbx_description
1 polymer ?
#
loop_
_entity_poly.entity_id
_entity_poly.type
_entity_poly.pdbx_seq_one_letter_code
_entity_poly.pdbx_strand_id
1 'polypeptide(L)'
;MIYNGYDNSDEKENAFLVGDAPLYNGLKNIDFKLLPSASICYWATKDLLSLFSEYPRIGIKTINKSLNLTGDNNRFLRFFWEIDSEEIGKDRKWIFYAKGGAYKKWYGNFDYVINWSQDAVSFYRS
;
A
#
# COMPACT_ATOMS: atom_id res chain seq x y z
N MET A 1 -1.89 20.77 -11.77
CA MET A 1 -2.77 21.58 -12.64
C MET A 1 -1.93 22.05 -13.80
N ILE A 2 -2.10 21.47 -14.99
CA ILE A 2 -1.48 22.01 -16.20
C ILE A 2 -2.60 22.76 -16.92
N TYR A 3 -2.47 24.08 -16.95
CA TYR A 3 -3.38 24.99 -17.65
C TYR A 3 -3.02 24.88 -19.14
N ASN A 4 -3.89 24.23 -19.92
CA ASN A 4 -3.73 24.17 -21.37
C ASN A 4 -4.09 25.55 -21.91
N GLY A 5 -3.15 26.22 -22.61
CA GLY A 5 -3.17 27.63 -23.01
C GLY A 5 -4.35 28.08 -23.87
N TYR A 6 -5.53 28.13 -23.26
CA TYR A 6 -6.76 28.71 -23.78
C TYR A 6 -7.24 29.74 -22.76
N ASP A 7 -7.56 30.95 -23.22
CA ASP A 7 -7.85 32.07 -22.33
C ASP A 7 -9.33 32.09 -21.91
N ASN A 8 -10.21 31.40 -22.64
CA ASN A 8 -11.64 31.31 -22.32
C ASN A 8 -12.29 30.00 -22.79
N SER A 9 -13.54 29.78 -22.35
CA SER A 9 -14.31 28.56 -22.66
C SER A 9 -14.67 28.43 -24.14
N ASP A 10 -14.90 29.56 -24.82
CA ASP A 10 -15.33 29.59 -26.22
C ASP A 10 -14.18 29.22 -27.17
N GLU A 11 -12.97 29.64 -26.86
CA GLU A 11 -11.74 29.22 -27.55
C GLU A 11 -11.50 27.72 -27.42
N LYS A 12 -11.69 27.18 -26.20
CA LYS A 12 -11.56 25.75 -25.95
C LYS A 12 -12.62 24.95 -26.72
N GLU A 13 -13.86 25.44 -26.77
CA GLU A 13 -14.94 24.81 -27.51
C GLU A 13 -14.68 24.82 -29.02
N ASN A 14 -14.29 25.98 -29.58
CA ASN A 14 -13.95 26.07 -31.00
C ASN A 14 -12.75 25.19 -31.36
N ALA A 15 -11.69 25.16 -30.53
CA ALA A 15 -10.57 24.27 -30.74
C ALA A 15 -11.01 22.79 -30.74
N PHE A 16 -11.92 22.40 -29.85
CA PHE A 16 -12.46 21.04 -29.81
C PHE A 16 -13.28 20.70 -31.06
N LEU A 17 -14.14 21.61 -31.50
CA LEU A 17 -15.02 21.41 -32.66
C LEU A 17 -14.26 21.41 -34.00
N VAL A 18 -13.19 22.20 -34.11
CA VAL A 18 -12.33 22.27 -35.31
C VAL A 18 -11.30 21.13 -35.33
N GLY A 19 -11.16 20.40 -34.22
CA GLY A 19 -10.19 19.29 -34.09
C GLY A 19 -8.75 19.74 -33.85
N ASP A 20 -8.55 21.02 -33.53
CA ASP A 20 -7.26 21.66 -33.24
C ASP A 20 -6.97 21.73 -31.72
N ALA A 21 -7.96 21.38 -30.89
CA ALA A 21 -7.71 21.09 -29.49
C ALA A 21 -6.80 19.86 -29.41
N PRO A 22 -5.84 19.82 -28.48
CA PRO A 22 -5.16 18.58 -28.11
C PRO A 22 -6.23 17.67 -27.49
N LEU A 23 -6.92 16.92 -28.34
CA LEU A 23 -7.82 15.83 -27.98
C LEU A 23 -6.96 14.81 -27.24
N TYR A 24 -6.93 14.97 -25.93
CA TYR A 24 -6.42 14.05 -24.92
C TYR A 24 -5.48 12.96 -25.46
N ASN A 25 -4.18 13.29 -25.54
CA ASN A 25 -3.04 12.40 -25.51
C ASN A 25 -3.08 11.07 -26.29
N GLY A 26 -3.55 11.06 -27.55
CA GLY A 26 -3.13 10.05 -28.53
C GLY A 26 -3.20 8.57 -28.10
N LEU A 27 -4.13 8.26 -27.19
CA LEU A 27 -4.48 6.91 -26.77
C LEU A 27 -5.59 6.41 -27.68
N LYS A 28 -5.38 5.25 -28.29
CA LYS A 28 -6.37 4.57 -29.12
C LYS A 28 -7.18 3.63 -28.23
N ASN A 29 -8.37 3.24 -28.69
CA ASN A 29 -9.21 2.25 -28.00
C ASN A 29 -8.46 0.95 -27.64
N ILE A 30 -7.42 0.60 -28.39
CA ILE A 30 -6.59 -0.59 -28.13
C ILE A 30 -5.69 -0.43 -26.89
N ASP A 31 -5.29 0.79 -26.54
CA ASP A 31 -4.36 1.05 -25.45
C ASP A 31 -5.02 0.76 -24.08
N PHE A 32 -6.35 0.83 -23.98
CA PHE A 32 -7.08 0.43 -22.76
C PHE A 32 -6.94 -1.06 -22.44
N LYS A 33 -6.59 -1.91 -23.42
CA LYS A 33 -6.32 -3.34 -23.17
C LYS A 33 -5.02 -3.56 -22.38
N LEU A 34 -4.14 -2.56 -22.30
CA LEU A 34 -2.92 -2.63 -21.48
C LEU A 34 -3.26 -2.59 -19.98
N LEU A 35 -4.43 -2.08 -19.61
CA LEU A 35 -4.87 -2.07 -18.22
C LEU A 35 -5.46 -3.43 -17.82
N PRO A 36 -5.08 -3.99 -16.66
CA PRO A 36 -5.52 -5.32 -16.20
C PRO A 36 -7.03 -5.56 -16.13
N SER A 37 -7.85 -4.49 -16.11
CA SER A 37 -9.31 -4.55 -16.05
C SER A 37 -9.99 -3.75 -17.17
N ALA A 38 -9.25 -3.36 -18.20
CA ALA A 38 -9.72 -2.51 -19.30
C ALA A 38 -10.47 -1.24 -18.82
N SER A 39 -10.08 -0.68 -17.68
CA SER A 39 -10.71 0.50 -17.10
C SER A 39 -10.41 1.75 -17.94
N ILE A 40 -11.40 2.61 -18.12
CA ILE A 40 -11.23 3.87 -18.86
C ILE A 40 -10.50 4.86 -17.94
N CYS A 41 -9.19 5.01 -18.14
CA CYS A 41 -8.37 5.98 -17.42
C CYS A 41 -8.02 7.13 -18.36
N TYR A 42 -8.73 8.26 -18.22
CA TYR A 42 -8.52 9.39 -19.12
C TYR A 42 -7.17 10.06 -18.86
N TRP A 43 -6.72 10.22 -17.61
CA TRP A 43 -5.46 10.88 -17.27
C TRP A 43 -4.19 10.03 -17.37
N ALA A 44 -4.26 8.79 -17.85
CA ALA A 44 -3.08 7.93 -17.97
C ALA A 44 -2.14 8.41 -19.08
N THR A 45 -0.84 8.46 -18.81
CA THR A 45 0.19 8.71 -19.83
C THR A 45 0.63 7.40 -20.46
N LYS A 46 1.23 7.47 -21.67
CA LYS A 46 1.78 6.29 -22.36
C LYS A 46 2.86 5.60 -21.52
N ASP A 47 3.72 6.38 -20.87
CA ASP A 47 4.76 5.87 -19.98
C ASP A 47 4.16 5.09 -18.80
N LEU A 48 3.06 5.57 -18.21
CA LEU A 48 2.37 4.85 -17.14
C LEU A 48 1.79 3.52 -17.63
N LEU A 49 1.21 3.51 -18.83
CA LEU A 49 0.64 2.29 -19.43
C LEU A 49 1.72 1.27 -19.77
N SER A 50 2.88 1.71 -20.25
CA SER A 50 3.98 0.82 -20.63
C SER A 50 4.49 0.03 -19.42
N LEU A 51 4.43 0.61 -18.20
CA LEU A 51 4.80 -0.09 -16.97
C LEU A 51 4.00 -1.39 -16.74
N PHE A 52 2.72 -1.42 -17.14
CA PHE A 52 1.87 -2.61 -16.97
C PHE A 52 2.20 -3.74 -17.94
N SER A 53 2.77 -3.42 -19.11
CA SER A 53 3.25 -4.40 -20.09
C SER A 53 4.70 -4.81 -19.89
N GLU A 54 5.57 -3.87 -19.48
CA GLU A 54 7.01 -4.06 -19.39
C GLU A 54 7.42 -4.76 -18.09
N TYR A 55 6.69 -4.54 -17.00
CA TYR A 55 7.06 -5.06 -15.69
C TYR A 55 6.01 -6.05 -15.16
N PRO A 56 6.47 -7.15 -14.52
CA PRO A 56 5.55 -8.03 -13.81
C PRO A 56 4.89 -7.30 -12.65
N ARG A 57 3.66 -7.73 -12.29
CA ARG A 57 2.94 -7.20 -11.13
C ARG A 57 3.83 -7.21 -9.89
N ILE A 58 3.88 -6.08 -9.18
CA ILE A 58 4.71 -5.92 -7.98
C ILE A 58 4.45 -7.03 -6.94
N GLY A 59 3.20 -7.49 -6.83
CA GLY A 59 2.80 -8.60 -5.94
C GLY A 59 3.50 -9.94 -6.21
N ILE A 60 4.10 -10.14 -7.37
CA ILE A 60 4.93 -11.33 -7.66
C ILE A 60 6.30 -11.21 -6.97
N LYS A 61 6.84 -9.99 -6.86
CA LYS A 61 8.14 -9.72 -6.26
C LYS A 61 8.06 -9.39 -4.77
N THR A 62 6.89 -8.98 -4.30
CA THR A 62 6.68 -8.60 -2.91
C THR A 62 5.81 -9.63 -2.20
N ILE A 63 6.35 -10.28 -1.19
CA ILE A 63 5.53 -10.99 -0.22
C ILE A 63 4.98 -9.93 0.74
N ASN A 64 3.72 -9.56 0.57
CA ASN A 64 2.99 -8.81 1.59
C ASN A 64 2.76 -9.75 2.77
N LYS A 65 3.79 -9.99 3.60
CA LYS A 65 3.57 -10.59 4.91
C LYS A 65 2.83 -9.54 5.71
N SER A 66 1.54 -9.79 5.87
CA SER A 66 0.65 -9.06 6.74
C SER A 66 1.34 -8.70 8.07
N LEU A 67 0.85 -7.62 8.67
CA LEU A 67 0.93 -7.28 10.08
C LEU A 67 1.05 -8.53 10.96
N ASN A 68 1.76 -8.41 12.10
CA ASN A 68 1.81 -9.45 13.14
C ASN A 68 0.38 -9.79 13.61
N LEU A 69 -0.26 -10.75 12.93
CA LEU A 69 -1.57 -11.29 13.22
C LEU A 69 -1.36 -12.49 14.12
N THR A 70 -1.64 -12.32 15.40
CA THR A 70 -1.51 -13.38 16.41
C THR A 70 -2.57 -14.47 16.23
N GLY A 71 -3.72 -14.17 15.62
CA GLY A 71 -4.88 -15.07 15.51
C GLY A 71 -5.60 -15.34 16.83
N ASP A 72 -4.88 -15.28 17.96
CA ASP A 72 -5.37 -15.43 19.32
C ASP A 72 -4.56 -14.54 20.28
N ASN A 73 -5.12 -13.38 20.62
CA ASN A 73 -4.46 -12.44 21.54
C ASN A 73 -4.30 -13.01 22.95
N ASN A 74 -5.25 -13.84 23.43
CA ASN A 74 -5.21 -14.37 24.79
C ASN A 74 -4.10 -15.41 24.96
N ARG A 75 -3.75 -16.10 23.88
CA ARG A 75 -2.64 -17.06 23.88
C ARG A 75 -1.29 -16.40 23.70
N PHE A 76 -1.19 -15.36 22.89
CA PHE A 76 0.09 -14.89 22.36
C PHE A 76 0.52 -13.49 22.83
N LEU A 77 -0.34 -12.74 23.52
CA LEU A 77 0.00 -11.43 24.07
C LEU A 77 -0.05 -11.45 25.59
N ARG A 78 0.93 -10.79 26.20
CA ARG A 78 0.97 -10.52 27.64
C ARG A 78 1.37 -9.08 27.85
N PHE A 79 1.06 -8.53 29.01
CA PHE A 79 1.70 -7.28 29.42
C PHE A 79 3.15 -7.54 29.80
N PHE A 80 4.05 -6.58 29.58
CA PHE A 80 5.48 -6.79 29.82
C PHE A 80 5.80 -7.13 31.29
N TRP A 81 4.96 -6.70 32.23
CA TRP A 81 5.12 -6.98 33.66
C TRP A 81 4.58 -8.36 34.10
N GLU A 82 3.87 -9.08 33.22
CA GLU A 82 3.37 -10.44 33.51
C GLU A 82 4.44 -11.51 33.27
N ILE A 83 5.53 -11.14 32.58
CA ILE A 83 6.60 -12.03 32.15
C ILE A 83 7.90 -11.64 32.87
N ASP A 84 8.72 -12.64 33.19
CA ASP A 84 10.06 -12.38 33.71
C ASP A 84 10.88 -11.55 32.71
N SER A 85 11.51 -10.49 33.18
CA SER A 85 12.37 -9.62 32.37
C SER A 85 13.48 -10.37 31.62
N GLU A 86 13.95 -11.52 32.13
CA GLU A 86 14.96 -12.35 31.46
C GLU A 86 14.42 -13.08 30.21
N GLU A 87 13.10 -13.28 30.14
CA GLU A 87 12.41 -13.88 28.98
C GLU A 87 12.03 -12.86 27.89
N ILE A 88 12.26 -11.55 28.13
CA ILE A 88 11.89 -10.47 27.22
C ILE A 88 13.13 -9.92 26.53
N GLY A 89 13.13 -9.87 25.20
CA GLY A 89 14.19 -9.22 24.44
C GLY A 89 14.46 -9.86 23.09
N LYS A 90 15.44 -9.29 22.38
CA LYS A 90 15.91 -9.86 21.12
C LYS A 90 16.45 -11.26 21.39
N ASP A 91 16.04 -12.23 20.56
CA ASP A 91 16.40 -13.65 20.66
C ASP A 91 15.84 -14.35 21.93
N ARG A 92 14.80 -13.78 22.54
CA ARG A 92 14.04 -14.42 23.63
C ARG A 92 12.65 -14.85 23.18
N LYS A 93 11.95 -15.55 24.06
CA LYS A 93 10.58 -16.03 23.82
C LYS A 93 9.59 -14.88 23.67
N TRP A 94 9.78 -13.77 24.38
CA TRP A 94 8.88 -12.63 24.33
C TRP A 94 9.58 -11.40 23.76
N ILE A 95 8.93 -10.67 22.86
CA ILE A 95 9.43 -9.41 22.31
C ILE A 95 8.40 -8.30 22.50
N PHE A 96 8.85 -7.06 22.68
CA PHE A 96 7.96 -5.92 22.75
C PHE A 96 7.12 -5.79 21.47
N TYR A 97 5.82 -5.55 21.65
CA TYR A 97 4.84 -5.50 20.59
C TYR A 97 4.05 -4.18 20.63
N ALA A 98 4.21 -3.39 19.58
CA ALA A 98 3.48 -2.13 19.41
C ALA A 98 2.05 -2.42 18.92
N LYS A 99 1.12 -2.58 19.87
CA LYS A 99 -0.31 -2.84 19.60
C LYS A 99 -1.13 -1.55 19.62
N GLY A 100 -0.79 -0.58 18.76
CA GLY A 100 -1.47 0.72 18.74
C GLY A 100 -1.58 1.33 20.15
N GLY A 101 -2.63 2.09 20.43
CA GLY A 101 -2.92 2.58 21.78
C GLY A 101 -3.30 4.06 21.80
N ALA A 102 -3.28 4.64 23.01
CA ALA A 102 -3.56 6.04 23.19
C ALA A 102 -2.54 6.93 22.45
N TYR A 103 -2.95 8.14 22.11
CA TYR A 103 -2.07 9.10 21.43
C TYR A 103 -0.81 9.41 22.26
N LYS A 104 0.37 9.23 21.65
CA LYS A 104 1.69 9.62 22.19
C LYS A 104 2.46 10.38 21.11
N LYS A 105 3.03 11.54 21.44
CA LYS A 105 3.72 12.42 20.47
C LYS A 105 5.03 11.86 19.91
N TRP A 106 5.83 11.18 20.75
CA TRP A 106 7.22 10.88 20.41
C TRP A 106 7.58 9.40 20.54
N TYR A 107 7.12 8.74 21.60
CA TYR A 107 7.46 7.35 21.90
C TYR A 107 6.51 6.80 22.97
N GLY A 108 6.17 5.50 22.91
CA GLY A 108 5.38 4.83 23.94
C GLY A 108 4.52 3.67 23.42
N ASN A 109 3.54 3.26 24.25
CA ASN A 109 2.61 2.15 24.00
C ASN A 109 3.29 0.78 23.84
N PHE A 110 4.38 0.57 24.59
CA PHE A 110 5.08 -0.72 24.71
C PHE A 110 4.57 -1.50 25.92
N ASP A 111 3.26 -1.55 26.09
CA ASP A 111 2.64 -2.23 27.22
C ASP A 111 2.62 -3.75 27.00
N TYR A 112 2.60 -4.17 25.74
CA TYR A 112 2.47 -5.57 25.35
C TYR A 112 3.79 -6.19 24.92
N VAL A 113 3.93 -7.47 25.23
CA VAL A 113 4.88 -8.39 24.63
C VAL A 113 4.13 -9.47 23.84
N ILE A 114 4.71 -9.90 22.73
CA ILE A 114 4.21 -10.99 21.89
C ILE A 114 5.15 -12.19 22.00
N ASN A 115 4.58 -13.39 22.03
CA ASN A 115 5.34 -14.63 21.99
C ASN A 115 5.98 -14.79 20.60
N TRP A 116 7.30 -14.86 20.56
CA TRP A 116 8.11 -15.00 19.36
C TRP A 116 8.84 -16.35 19.28
N SER A 117 8.37 -17.36 20.01
CA SER A 117 8.89 -18.71 19.87
C SER A 117 8.67 -19.25 18.46
N GLN A 118 9.51 -20.21 18.04
CA GLN A 118 9.42 -20.80 16.71
C GLN A 118 8.03 -21.41 16.42
N ASP A 119 7.41 -22.05 17.41
CA ASP A 119 6.06 -22.62 17.29
C ASP A 119 5.00 -21.53 17.12
N ALA A 120 5.10 -20.44 17.89
CA ALA A 120 4.18 -19.32 17.80
C ALA A 120 4.29 -18.62 16.43
N VAL A 121 5.52 -18.38 15.97
CA VAL A 121 5.79 -17.82 14.63
C VAL A 121 5.28 -18.73 13.52
N SER A 122 5.32 -20.05 13.71
CA SER A 122 4.78 -21.01 12.75
C SER A 122 3.25 -20.94 12.70
N PHE A 123 2.59 -20.78 13.86
CA PHE A 123 1.14 -20.53 13.94
C PHE A 123 0.73 -19.19 13.30
N TYR A 124 1.52 -18.13 13.43
CA TYR A 124 1.21 -16.84 12.77
C TYR A 124 1.31 -16.90 11.24
N ARG A 125 1.97 -17.93 10.71
CA ARG A 125 2.24 -18.12 9.28
C ARG A 125 1.36 -19.18 8.62
N SER A 126 0.62 -19.97 9.40
CA SER A 126 -0.38 -20.93 8.91
C SER A 126 -1.67 -20.22 8.53
#